data_AF-A0A3N9THN9-F1
#
_entry.id   AF-A0A3N9THN9-F1
#
_cell.length_a   1.000
_cell.length_b   1.000
_cell.length_c   1.000
_cell.angle_alpha   90.00
_cell.angle_beta   90.00
_cell.angle_gamma   90.00
#
_symmetry.space_group_name_H-M   'P 1'
#
loop_
_entity.id
_entity.type
_entity.pdbx_description
1 polymer ?
#
loop_
_entity_poly.entity_id
_entity_poly.type
_entity_poly.pdbx_seq_one_letter_code
_entity_poly.pdbx_strand_id
1 'polypeptide(L)'
;MKKWFIMVLFTLIAAPTFAQDRYIADKLFTYMHSGPSNEYRIIGSVDAGEKVQLVDVNKQTGFSEVVDTNGRRGWVKTEFITRTVSMAERMPKLEAELADVKEKLANAQSNADNEKQSLVESLDVRNKQVSELEKNYSDISSKLAASQSEIRELRAKLDTQKEDLLMKYFIYGGGVVLGGILFGLILPHIIPKRRKSQGDWL
;
A
#
# COMPACT_ATOMS: atom_id res chain seq x y z
N MET A 1 -44.99 -58.34 38.21
CA MET A 1 -43.74 -57.87 37.58
C MET A 1 -43.60 -56.33 37.59
N LYS A 2 -44.03 -55.62 38.65
CA LYS A 2 -43.96 -54.13 38.73
C LYS A 2 -42.84 -53.61 39.64
N LYS A 3 -42.27 -54.46 40.50
CA LYS A 3 -41.20 -54.10 41.46
C LYS A 3 -39.81 -54.02 40.81
N TRP A 4 -39.58 -54.79 39.75
CA TRP A 4 -38.29 -54.82 39.03
C TRP A 4 -38.10 -53.62 38.09
N PHE A 5 -39.19 -53.03 37.61
CA PHE A 5 -39.14 -51.83 36.75
C PHE A 5 -38.78 -50.56 37.52
N ILE A 6 -39.11 -50.49 38.82
CA ILE A 6 -38.78 -49.36 39.69
C ILE A 6 -37.30 -49.34 40.06
N MET A 7 -36.63 -50.50 40.11
CA MET A 7 -35.21 -50.60 40.47
C MET A 7 -34.28 -50.17 39.33
N VAL A 8 -34.69 -50.34 38.07
CA VAL A 8 -33.93 -49.89 36.88
C VAL A 8 -34.13 -48.39 36.62
N LEU A 9 -35.26 -47.81 37.04
CA LEU A 9 -35.51 -46.38 36.87
C LEU A 9 -34.75 -45.51 37.89
N PHE A 10 -34.32 -46.08 39.02
CA PHE A 10 -33.58 -45.34 40.06
C PHE A 10 -32.08 -45.22 39.77
N THR A 11 -31.51 -46.09 38.93
CA THR A 11 -30.09 -46.04 38.55
C THR A 11 -29.76 -45.03 37.45
N LEU A 12 -30.76 -44.44 36.78
CA LEU A 12 -30.54 -43.52 35.65
C LEU A 12 -30.47 -42.04 36.05
N ILE A 13 -30.60 -41.69 37.34
CA ILE A 13 -30.58 -40.30 37.84
C ILE A 13 -29.23 -39.96 38.54
N ALA A 14 -28.21 -40.82 38.42
CA ALA A 14 -26.86 -40.48 38.88
C ALA A 14 -26.23 -39.43 37.93
N ALA A 15 -26.54 -38.15 38.15
CA ALA A 15 -25.87 -37.05 37.48
C ALA A 15 -24.39 -37.00 37.91
N PRO A 16 -23.42 -36.87 36.99
CA PRO A 16 -22.03 -36.67 37.35
C PRO A 16 -21.90 -35.31 38.04
N THR A 17 -21.39 -35.31 39.27
CA THR A 17 -20.97 -34.09 39.95
C THR A 17 -19.69 -33.60 39.27
N PHE A 18 -19.79 -32.57 38.43
CA PHE A 18 -18.63 -31.91 37.85
C PHE A 18 -17.88 -31.15 38.94
N ALA A 19 -16.82 -31.76 39.47
CA ALA A 19 -15.85 -31.05 40.30
C ALA A 19 -15.27 -29.88 39.49
N GLN A 20 -15.41 -28.66 39.99
CA GLN A 20 -14.87 -27.47 39.35
C GLN A 20 -13.45 -27.23 39.85
N ASP A 21 -12.49 -27.18 38.93
CA ASP A 21 -11.11 -26.79 39.21
C ASP A 21 -11.09 -25.34 39.71
N ARG A 22 -10.46 -25.13 40.87
CA ARG A 22 -10.21 -23.81 41.48
C ARG A 22 -8.77 -23.73 41.99
N TYR A 23 -8.32 -22.52 42.31
CA TYR A 23 -6.95 -22.22 42.74
C TYR A 23 -6.98 -21.52 44.10
N ILE A 24 -5.92 -21.67 44.88
CA ILE A 24 -5.78 -20.94 46.15
C ILE A 24 -5.17 -19.57 45.89
N ALA A 25 -5.76 -18.53 46.47
CA ALA A 25 -5.30 -17.14 46.37
C ALA A 25 -3.89 -16.96 46.96
N ASP A 26 -3.14 -15.96 46.47
CA ASP A 26 -1.72 -15.71 46.76
C ASP A 26 -1.42 -15.25 48.22
N LYS A 27 -1.81 -16.03 49.23
CA LYS A 27 -1.32 -15.93 50.61
C LYS A 27 -0.59 -17.22 50.94
N LEU A 28 0.69 -17.08 51.31
CA LEU A 28 1.72 -18.11 51.59
C LEU A 28 1.25 -19.57 51.77
N PHE A 29 0.24 -19.81 52.61
CA PHE A 29 -0.50 -21.07 52.70
C PHE A 29 -1.86 -20.82 53.39
N THR A 30 -2.81 -21.74 53.25
CA THR A 30 -4.04 -21.80 54.04
C THR A 30 -4.15 -23.13 54.77
N TYR A 31 -4.70 -23.11 55.98
CA TYR A 31 -4.98 -24.34 56.72
C TYR A 31 -6.22 -25.04 56.19
N MET A 32 -6.14 -26.35 56.15
CA MET A 32 -7.23 -27.26 55.80
C MET A 32 -7.75 -27.92 57.07
N HIS A 33 -9.06 -27.83 57.29
CA HIS A 33 -9.76 -28.34 58.47
C HIS A 33 -10.54 -29.62 58.15
N SER A 34 -10.77 -30.47 59.15
CA SER A 34 -11.59 -31.68 58.98
C SER A 34 -13.10 -31.41 58.85
N GLY A 35 -13.55 -30.18 59.07
CA GLY A 35 -14.96 -29.80 59.02
C GLY A 35 -15.15 -28.32 58.70
N PRO A 36 -16.40 -27.88 58.46
CA PRO A 36 -16.70 -26.57 57.87
C PRO A 36 -16.63 -25.40 58.87
N SER A 37 -15.67 -25.38 59.80
CA SER A 37 -15.44 -24.25 60.71
C SER A 37 -14.00 -24.27 61.27
N ASN A 38 -13.56 -23.16 61.86
CA ASN A 38 -12.24 -23.08 62.53
C ASN A 38 -12.16 -23.96 63.80
N GLU A 39 -13.28 -24.46 64.32
CA GLU A 39 -13.31 -25.30 65.53
C GLU A 39 -12.89 -26.74 65.24
N TYR A 40 -12.87 -27.13 63.96
CA TYR A 40 -12.43 -28.45 63.53
C TYR A 40 -10.91 -28.53 63.45
N ARG A 41 -10.38 -29.73 63.73
CA ARG A 41 -8.94 -30.03 63.72
C ARG A 41 -8.32 -29.69 62.36
N ILE A 42 -7.17 -29.03 62.38
CA ILE A 42 -6.33 -28.81 61.19
C ILE A 42 -5.75 -30.17 60.77
N ILE A 43 -6.02 -30.54 59.52
CA ILE A 43 -5.55 -31.79 58.91
C ILE A 43 -4.39 -31.57 57.93
N GLY A 44 -4.08 -30.32 57.60
CA GLY A 44 -2.92 -29.94 56.80
C GLY A 44 -2.93 -28.47 56.42
N SER A 45 -1.99 -28.10 55.55
CA SER A 45 -1.97 -26.83 54.82
C SER A 45 -2.01 -27.10 53.32
N VAL A 46 -2.46 -26.09 52.57
CA VAL A 46 -2.43 -26.04 51.11
C VAL A 46 -1.76 -24.74 50.69
N ASP A 47 -0.83 -24.81 49.76
CA ASP A 47 0.02 -23.67 49.39
C ASP A 47 -0.69 -22.72 48.41
N ALA A 48 -0.23 -21.48 48.38
CA ALA A 48 -0.72 -20.49 47.43
C ALA A 48 -0.52 -20.95 45.97
N GLY A 49 -1.54 -20.80 45.14
CA GLY A 49 -1.49 -21.17 43.73
C GLY A 49 -1.64 -22.66 43.43
N GLU A 50 -1.75 -23.51 44.44
CA GLU A 50 -2.03 -24.93 44.26
C GLU A 50 -3.44 -25.13 43.65
N LYS A 51 -3.53 -26.09 42.73
CA LYS A 51 -4.79 -26.45 42.07
C LYS A 51 -5.60 -27.36 42.99
N VAL A 52 -6.82 -26.95 43.30
CA VAL A 52 -7.74 -27.71 44.17
C VAL A 52 -9.08 -27.95 43.47
N GLN A 53 -9.68 -29.11 43.70
CA GLN A 53 -11.02 -29.40 43.21
C GLN A 53 -12.05 -29.00 44.25
N LEU A 54 -12.97 -28.11 43.88
CA LEU A 54 -14.07 -27.74 44.75
C LEU A 54 -15.15 -28.84 44.76
N VAL A 55 -15.47 -29.35 45.95
CA VAL A 55 -16.51 -30.37 46.16
C VAL A 55 -17.80 -29.74 46.67
N ASP A 56 -17.72 -28.95 47.75
CA ASP A 56 -18.89 -28.33 48.37
C ASP A 56 -18.59 -26.93 48.91
N VAL A 57 -19.63 -26.12 49.13
CA VAL A 57 -19.53 -24.75 49.64
C VAL A 57 -20.54 -24.54 50.76
N ASN A 58 -20.04 -24.46 51.99
CA ASN A 58 -20.83 -24.07 53.14
C ASN A 58 -20.87 -22.53 53.25
N LYS A 59 -21.94 -21.94 52.72
CA LYS A 59 -22.16 -20.49 52.75
C LYS A 59 -22.44 -19.93 54.16
N GLN A 60 -22.85 -20.77 55.11
CA GLN A 60 -23.17 -20.32 56.47
C GLN A 60 -21.90 -20.07 57.27
N THR A 61 -20.88 -20.91 57.08
CA THR A 61 -19.62 -20.83 57.82
C THR A 61 -18.49 -20.17 57.02
N GLY A 62 -18.66 -20.01 55.70
CA GLY A 62 -17.64 -19.44 54.81
C GLY A 62 -16.51 -20.42 54.48
N PHE A 63 -16.76 -21.72 54.61
CA PHE A 63 -15.81 -22.78 54.27
C PHE A 63 -16.27 -23.55 53.06
N SER A 64 -15.29 -24.05 52.30
CA SER A 64 -15.49 -24.85 51.12
C SER A 64 -14.72 -26.16 51.26
N GLU A 65 -15.38 -27.26 50.94
CA GLU A 65 -14.75 -28.56 50.87
C GLU A 65 -13.99 -28.66 49.55
N VAL A 66 -12.71 -28.99 49.66
CA VAL A 66 -11.80 -29.12 48.54
C VAL A 66 -11.07 -30.45 48.59
N VAL A 67 -10.70 -30.95 47.42
CA VAL A 67 -9.76 -32.06 47.26
C VAL A 67 -8.47 -31.51 46.67
N ASP A 68 -7.40 -31.72 47.42
CA ASP A 68 -6.03 -31.34 47.06
C ASP A 68 -5.47 -32.27 45.95
N THR A 69 -4.39 -31.84 45.28
CA THR A 69 -3.66 -32.65 44.28
C THR A 69 -3.18 -33.99 44.84
N ASN A 70 -2.90 -34.02 46.15
CA ASN A 70 -2.53 -35.20 46.91
C ASN A 70 -3.71 -36.13 47.28
N GLY A 71 -4.93 -35.83 46.80
CA GLY A 71 -6.13 -36.61 47.09
C GLY A 71 -6.71 -36.43 48.49
N ARG A 72 -6.17 -35.47 49.28
CA ARG A 72 -6.66 -35.15 50.62
C ARG A 72 -7.95 -34.33 50.52
N ARG A 73 -8.98 -34.73 51.26
CA ARG A 73 -10.25 -33.99 51.36
C ARG A 73 -10.30 -33.18 52.65
N GLY A 74 -10.68 -31.92 52.55
CA GLY A 74 -10.86 -31.06 53.72
C GLY A 74 -11.48 -29.72 53.41
N TRP A 75 -11.70 -28.94 54.46
CA TRP A 75 -12.38 -27.65 54.41
C TRP A 75 -11.38 -26.50 54.47
N VAL A 76 -11.46 -25.60 53.50
CA VAL A 76 -10.64 -24.40 53.39
C VAL A 76 -11.55 -23.18 53.34
N LYS A 77 -11.12 -22.03 53.86
CA LYS A 77 -11.94 -20.81 53.79
C LYS A 77 -12.19 -20.41 52.34
N THR A 78 -13.45 -20.15 52.00
CA THR A 78 -13.88 -19.84 50.63
C THR A 78 -13.22 -18.57 50.08
N GLU A 79 -12.86 -17.60 50.94
CA GLU A 79 -12.16 -16.36 50.56
C GLU A 79 -10.80 -16.61 49.90
N PHE A 80 -10.17 -17.75 50.19
CA PHE A 80 -8.89 -18.13 49.61
C PHE A 80 -9.03 -19.00 48.37
N ILE A 81 -10.24 -19.32 47.91
CA ILE A 81 -10.45 -20.11 46.70
C ILE A 81 -10.83 -19.18 45.55
N THR A 82 -9.87 -18.91 44.68
CA THR A 82 -10.04 -18.13 43.47
C THR A 82 -10.22 -19.01 42.23
N ARG A 83 -10.83 -18.45 41.17
CA ARG A 83 -10.92 -19.07 39.85
C ARG A 83 -9.71 -18.76 38.97
N THR A 84 -8.85 -17.85 39.40
CA THR A 84 -7.72 -17.35 38.63
C THR A 84 -6.43 -18.06 39.03
N VAL A 85 -5.67 -18.52 38.03
CA VAL A 85 -4.29 -19.01 38.20
C VAL A 85 -3.45 -18.00 38.98
N SER A 86 -2.53 -18.47 39.82
CA SER A 86 -1.69 -17.63 40.69
C SER A 86 -0.81 -16.66 39.89
N MET A 87 -0.43 -15.54 40.53
CA MET A 87 0.44 -14.55 39.88
C MET A 87 1.83 -15.12 39.55
N ALA A 88 2.29 -16.12 40.31
CA ALA A 88 3.58 -16.78 40.09
C ALA A 88 3.66 -17.49 38.72
N GLU A 89 2.55 -18.06 38.22
CA GLU A 89 2.54 -18.69 36.90
C GLU A 89 2.23 -17.69 35.77
N ARG A 90 1.51 -16.61 36.08
CA ARG A 90 1.13 -15.58 35.10
C ARG A 90 2.28 -14.65 34.75
N MET A 91 3.08 -14.24 35.74
CA MET A 91 4.16 -13.28 35.55
C MET A 91 5.17 -13.69 34.46
N PRO A 92 5.75 -14.91 34.47
CA PRO A 92 6.72 -15.28 33.44
C PRO A 92 6.09 -15.36 32.04
N LYS A 93 4.81 -15.74 31.93
CA LYS A 93 4.09 -15.76 30.65
C LYS A 93 3.86 -14.34 30.12
N LEU A 94 3.44 -13.42 30.98
CA LEU A 94 3.25 -12.01 30.64
C LEU A 94 4.57 -11.33 30.25
N GLU A 95 5.67 -11.62 30.95
CA GLU A 95 7.00 -11.10 30.59
C GLU A 95 7.47 -11.63 29.22
N ALA A 96 7.23 -12.90 28.93
CA ALA A 96 7.53 -13.50 27.63
C ALA A 96 6.68 -12.88 26.50
N GLU A 97 5.37 -12.68 26.72
CA GLU A 97 4.49 -12.00 25.78
C GLU A 97 4.92 -10.55 25.53
N LEU A 98 5.32 -9.82 26.58
CA LEU A 98 5.83 -8.45 26.44
C LEU A 98 7.14 -8.40 25.67
N ALA A 99 8.03 -9.37 25.85
CA ALA A 99 9.26 -9.47 25.07
C ALA A 99 8.96 -9.72 23.58
N ASP A 100 8.10 -10.68 23.27
CA ASP A 100 7.68 -11.00 21.89
C ASP A 100 6.98 -9.81 21.21
N VAL A 101 6.07 -9.13 21.92
CA VAL A 101 5.38 -7.96 21.37
C VAL A 101 6.33 -6.80 21.14
N LYS A 102 7.30 -6.57 22.04
CA LYS A 102 8.34 -5.55 21.84
C LYS A 102 9.22 -5.86 20.64
N GLU A 103 9.61 -7.12 20.46
CA GLU A 103 10.40 -7.55 19.32
C GLU A 103 9.63 -7.35 18.00
N LYS A 104 8.36 -7.78 17.95
CA LYS A 104 7.48 -7.56 16.79
C LYS A 104 7.29 -6.08 16.48
N LEU A 105 7.14 -5.24 17.49
CA LEU A 105 7.02 -3.80 17.31
C LEU A 105 8.31 -3.19 16.76
N ALA A 106 9.47 -3.58 17.30
CA ALA A 106 10.77 -3.11 16.81
C ALA A 106 11.00 -3.53 15.35
N ASN A 107 10.66 -4.77 14.99
CA ASN A 107 10.75 -5.26 13.62
C ASN A 107 9.77 -4.53 12.68
N ALA A 108 8.53 -4.30 13.11
CA ALA A 108 7.55 -3.56 12.33
C ALA A 108 7.97 -2.10 12.11
N GLN A 109 8.53 -1.46 13.14
CA GLN A 109 9.06 -0.10 13.04
C GLN A 109 10.23 -0.02 12.06
N SER A 110 11.19 -0.94 12.16
CA SER A 110 12.33 -1.03 11.25
C SER A 110 11.89 -1.25 9.79
N ASN A 111 10.93 -2.14 9.56
CA ASN A 111 10.38 -2.38 8.23
C ASN A 111 9.67 -1.15 7.67
N ALA A 112 8.87 -0.47 8.49
CA ALA A 112 8.17 0.75 8.09
C ALA A 112 9.16 1.89 7.75
N ASP A 113 10.24 2.02 8.52
CA ASP A 113 11.28 3.03 8.27
C ASP A 113 12.05 2.72 6.96
N ASN A 114 12.40 1.46 6.72
CA ASN A 114 13.03 1.01 5.47
C ASN A 114 12.14 1.23 4.25
N GLU A 115 10.85 0.88 4.35
CA GLU A 115 9.88 1.07 3.27
C GLU A 115 9.65 2.56 2.99
N LYS A 116 9.55 3.39 4.03
CA LYS A 116 9.45 4.84 3.90
C LYS A 116 10.69 5.43 3.21
N GLN A 117 11.88 4.97 3.57
CA GLN A 117 13.11 5.43 2.93
C GLN A 117 13.15 5.04 1.44
N SER A 118 12.77 3.80 1.11
CA SER A 118 12.68 3.34 -0.29
C SER A 118 11.63 4.11 -1.10
N LEU A 119 10.49 4.45 -0.49
CA LEU A 119 9.46 5.28 -1.11
C LEU A 119 9.95 6.71 -1.36
N VAL A 120 10.67 7.31 -0.41
CA VAL A 120 11.25 8.64 -0.58
C VAL A 120 12.28 8.65 -1.71
N GLU A 121 13.14 7.63 -1.78
CA GLU A 121 14.11 7.49 -2.89
C GLU A 121 13.41 7.30 -4.23
N SER A 122 12.38 6.45 -4.28
CA SER A 122 11.57 6.22 -5.49
C SER A 122 10.86 7.50 -5.95
N LEU A 123 10.33 8.29 -5.01
CA LEU A 123 9.70 9.58 -5.30
C LEU A 123 10.71 10.60 -5.83
N ASP A 124 11.92 10.66 -5.28
CA ASP A 124 12.98 11.54 -5.78
C ASP A 124 13.38 11.17 -7.22
N VAL A 125 13.57 9.87 -7.50
CA VAL A 125 13.86 9.39 -8.86
C VAL A 125 12.72 9.72 -9.82
N ARG A 126 11.46 9.52 -9.42
CA ARG A 126 10.30 9.85 -10.25
C ARG A 126 10.18 11.34 -10.51
N ASN A 127 10.41 12.18 -9.50
CA ASN A 127 10.39 13.64 -9.67
C ASN A 127 11.49 14.12 -10.63
N LYS A 128 12.70 13.52 -10.56
CA LYS A 128 13.77 13.78 -11.52
C LYS A 128 13.36 13.39 -12.95
N GLN A 129 12.76 12.21 -13.12
CA GLN A 129 12.26 11.76 -14.42
C GLN A 129 11.18 12.69 -14.99
N VAL A 130 10.24 13.14 -14.17
CA VAL A 130 9.20 14.09 -14.58
C VAL A 130 9.84 15.42 -15.01
N SER A 131 10.77 15.96 -14.21
CA SER A 131 11.47 17.19 -14.56
C SER A 131 12.28 17.07 -15.85
N GLU A 132 12.91 15.93 -16.10
CA GLU A 132 13.65 15.65 -17.33
C GLU A 132 12.71 15.54 -18.54
N LEU A 133 11.57 14.85 -18.39
CA LEU A 133 10.54 14.77 -19.42
C LEU A 133 9.95 16.14 -19.76
N GLU A 134 9.69 16.98 -18.76
CA GLU A 134 9.21 18.36 -18.96
C GLU A 134 10.25 19.19 -19.74
N LYS A 135 11.53 19.10 -19.38
CA LYS A 135 12.61 19.76 -20.12
C LYS A 135 12.69 19.28 -21.56
N ASN A 136 12.68 17.98 -21.79
CA ASN A 136 12.72 17.39 -23.14
C ASN A 136 11.51 17.82 -23.97
N TYR A 137 10.32 17.86 -23.37
CA TYR A 137 9.12 18.34 -24.04
C TYR A 137 9.23 19.82 -24.43
N SER A 138 9.73 20.67 -23.52
CA SER A 138 9.96 22.09 -23.80
C SER A 138 10.99 22.31 -24.91
N ASP A 139 12.07 21.51 -24.93
CA ASP A 139 13.12 21.57 -25.94
C ASP A 139 12.58 21.13 -27.31
N ILE A 140 11.88 20.00 -27.37
CA ILE A 140 11.24 19.50 -28.59
C ILE A 140 10.21 20.50 -29.12
N SER A 141 9.41 21.11 -28.24
CA SER A 141 8.45 22.15 -28.62
C SER A 141 9.15 23.37 -29.23
N SER A 142 10.25 23.83 -28.63
CA SER A 142 11.03 24.95 -29.16
C SER A 142 11.68 24.64 -30.52
N LYS A 143 12.22 23.43 -30.69
CA LYS A 143 12.77 22.94 -31.96
C LYS A 143 11.71 22.85 -33.05
N LEU A 144 10.51 22.38 -32.70
CA LEU A 144 9.39 22.32 -33.63
C LEU A 144 8.99 23.73 -34.10
N ALA A 145 8.89 24.68 -33.17
CA ALA A 145 8.57 26.07 -33.48
C ALA A 145 9.67 26.71 -34.37
N ALA A 146 10.95 26.49 -34.05
CA ALA A 146 12.07 26.97 -34.84
C ALA A 146 12.06 26.39 -36.26
N SER A 147 11.86 25.08 -36.41
CA SER A 147 11.78 24.42 -37.73
C SER A 147 10.58 24.92 -38.54
N GLN A 148 9.42 25.15 -37.92
CA GLN A 148 8.27 25.76 -38.60
C GLN A 148 8.56 27.19 -39.06
N SER A 149 9.28 27.98 -38.25
CA SER A 149 9.72 29.33 -38.62
C SER A 149 10.68 29.29 -39.81
N GLU A 150 11.67 28.39 -39.77
CA GLU A 150 12.65 28.20 -40.85
C GLU A 150 11.97 27.79 -42.16
N ILE A 151 10.99 26.88 -42.11
CA ILE A 151 10.19 26.50 -43.28
C ILE A 151 9.43 27.70 -43.85
N ARG A 152 8.84 28.56 -42.99
CA ARG A 152 8.14 29.78 -43.43
C ARG A 152 9.11 30.76 -44.09
N GLU A 153 10.28 30.95 -43.50
CA GLU A 153 11.31 31.85 -44.05
C GLU A 153 11.86 31.34 -45.39
N LEU A 154 12.18 30.05 -45.47
CA LEU A 154 12.66 29.42 -46.72
C LEU A 154 11.60 29.50 -47.83
N ARG A 155 10.32 29.31 -47.51
CA ARG A 155 9.22 29.51 -48.46
C ARG A 155 9.13 30.96 -48.94
N ALA A 156 9.22 31.93 -48.02
CA ALA A 156 9.20 33.34 -48.38
C ALA A 156 10.38 33.70 -49.29
N LYS A 157 11.59 33.23 -48.98
CA LYS A 157 12.78 33.41 -49.85
C LYS A 157 12.60 32.76 -51.22
N LEU A 158 12.00 31.57 -51.27
CA LEU A 158 11.71 30.87 -52.52
C LEU A 158 10.72 31.64 -53.39
N ASP A 159 9.67 32.21 -52.80
CA ASP A 159 8.69 33.01 -53.54
C ASP A 159 9.31 34.33 -54.02
N THR A 160 10.07 35.04 -53.19
CA THR A 160 10.78 36.26 -53.63
C THR A 160 11.79 35.96 -54.74
N GLN A 161 12.55 34.85 -54.64
CA GLN A 161 13.50 34.47 -55.70
C GLN A 161 12.79 34.10 -56.99
N LYS A 162 11.64 33.42 -56.92
CA LYS A 162 10.83 33.12 -58.11
C LYS A 162 10.31 34.41 -58.75
N GLU A 163 9.80 35.35 -57.96
CA GLU A 163 9.32 36.64 -58.47
C GLU A 163 10.45 37.45 -59.12
N ASP A 164 11.63 37.53 -58.49
CA ASP A 164 12.79 38.23 -59.05
C ASP A 164 13.28 37.57 -60.36
N LEU A 165 13.32 36.24 -60.41
CA LEU A 165 13.69 35.50 -61.61
C LEU A 165 12.67 35.73 -62.73
N LEU A 166 11.37 35.66 -62.42
CA LEU A 166 10.29 35.92 -63.39
C LEU A 166 10.35 37.36 -63.90
N MET A 167 10.56 38.33 -63.02
CA MET A 167 10.69 39.75 -63.39
C MET A 167 11.87 39.97 -64.32
N LYS A 168 13.03 39.36 -64.01
CA LYS A 168 14.23 39.46 -64.83
C LYS A 168 14.00 38.90 -66.24
N TYR A 169 13.42 37.69 -66.37
CA TYR A 169 13.12 37.11 -67.67
C TYR A 169 12.03 37.87 -68.44
N PHE A 170 11.03 38.43 -67.74
CA PHE A 170 10.00 39.27 -68.34
C PHE A 170 10.58 40.57 -68.93
N ILE A 171 11.47 41.26 -68.21
CA ILE A 171 12.14 42.47 -68.70
C ILE A 171 13.00 42.16 -69.92
N TYR A 172 13.77 41.06 -69.91
CA TYR A 172 14.54 40.66 -71.09
C TYR A 172 13.64 40.33 -72.29
N GLY A 173 12.54 39.59 -72.09
CA GLY A 173 11.58 39.29 -73.16
C GLY A 173 10.92 40.55 -73.73
N GLY A 174 10.42 41.44 -72.87
CA GLY A 174 9.80 42.71 -73.26
C GLY A 174 10.77 43.63 -74.01
N GLY A 175 12.02 43.73 -73.53
CA GLY A 175 13.06 44.52 -74.19
C GLY A 175 13.40 44.01 -75.60
N VAL A 176 13.47 42.69 -75.79
CA VAL A 176 13.69 42.08 -77.11
C VAL A 176 12.53 42.37 -78.06
N VAL A 177 11.28 42.27 -77.61
CA VAL A 177 10.10 42.61 -78.42
C VAL A 177 10.11 44.08 -78.83
N LEU A 178 10.39 44.99 -77.89
CA LEU A 178 10.48 46.43 -78.16
C LEU A 178 11.57 46.75 -79.18
N GLY A 179 12.77 46.15 -79.00
CA GLY A 179 13.88 46.29 -79.94
C GLY A 179 13.52 45.75 -81.33
N GLY A 180 12.89 44.57 -81.40
CA GLY A 180 12.46 43.95 -82.66
C GLY A 180 11.45 44.82 -83.43
N ILE A 181 10.51 45.46 -82.73
CA ILE A 181 9.53 46.39 -83.34
C ILE A 181 10.23 47.64 -83.87
N LEU A 182 11.11 48.25 -83.08
CA LEU A 182 11.89 49.42 -83.50
C LEU A 182 12.74 49.12 -84.74
N PHE A 183 13.51 48.03 -84.71
CA PHE A 183 14.31 47.61 -85.87
C PHE A 183 13.42 47.26 -87.08
N GLY A 184 12.32 46.55 -86.88
CA GLY A 184 11.38 46.20 -87.95
C GLY A 184 10.74 47.40 -88.64
N LEU A 185 10.55 48.51 -87.91
CA LEU A 185 9.98 49.76 -88.47
C LEU A 185 11.04 50.67 -89.09
N ILE A 186 12.28 50.63 -88.60
CA ILE A 186 13.39 51.47 -89.07
C ILE A 186 14.10 50.87 -90.29
N LEU A 187 14.30 49.54 -90.34
CA LEU A 187 14.97 48.87 -91.47
C LEU A 187 14.36 49.20 -92.85
N PRO A 188 13.01 49.22 -93.04
CA PRO A 188 12.39 49.54 -94.31
C PRO A 188 12.66 50.97 -94.79
N HIS A 189 13.00 51.88 -93.88
CA HIS A 189 13.20 53.30 -94.19
C HIS A 189 14.65 53.62 -94.60
N ILE A 190 15.62 52.84 -94.12
CA ILE A 190 17.05 53.08 -94.39
C ILE A 190 17.53 52.26 -95.60
N ILE A 191 16.85 51.17 -95.95
CA ILE A 191 17.21 50.36 -97.12
C ILE A 191 16.61 50.99 -98.40
N PRO A 192 17.42 51.57 -99.30
CA PRO A 192 16.89 52.19 -100.51
C PRO A 192 16.26 51.14 -101.43
N LYS A 193 14.99 51.36 -101.80
CA LYS A 193 14.28 50.56 -102.82
C LYS A 193 15.07 50.57 -104.13
N ARG A 194 15.63 49.43 -104.53
CA ARG A 194 16.08 49.23 -105.91
C ARG A 194 14.86 49.27 -106.83
N ARG A 195 14.83 50.23 -107.76
CA ARG A 195 13.86 50.29 -108.85
C ARG A 195 13.98 49.00 -109.67
N LYS A 196 12.90 48.22 -109.78
CA LYS A 196 12.74 47.28 -110.90
C LYS A 196 12.46 48.10 -112.14
N SER A 197 13.44 48.19 -113.03
CA SER A 197 13.21 48.63 -114.41
C SER A 197 12.46 47.51 -115.11
N GLN A 198 11.21 47.76 -115.53
CA GLN A 198 10.70 47.12 -116.72
C GLN A 198 11.57 47.58 -117.89
N GLY A 199 12.10 46.64 -118.64
CA GLY A 199 12.85 46.87 -119.86
C GLY A 199 12.39 45.84 -120.87
N ASP A 200 11.40 46.25 -121.65
CA ASP A 200 10.88 45.61 -122.84
C ASP A 200 11.99 45.54 -123.93
N TRP A 201 11.83 44.57 -124.82
CA TRP A 201 12.63 44.16 -125.97
C TRP A 201 12.75 45.25 -127.07
N LEU A 202 13.96 45.42 -127.63
CA LEU A 202 14.35 45.50 -129.07
C LEU A 202 15.80 45.97 -129.23
#